data_AF-A0A2P2CDC1-F1
#
_entry.id   AF-A0A2P2CDC1-F1
#
_cell.length_a   1.000
_cell.length_b   1.000
_cell.length_c   1.000
_cell.angle_alpha   90.00
_cell.angle_beta   90.00
_cell.angle_gamma   90.00
#
_symmetry.space_group_name_H-M   'P 1'
#
loop_
_entity.id
_entity.type
_entity.pdbx_description
1 polymer ?
#
loop_
_entity_poly.entity_id
_entity_poly.type
_entity_poly.pdbx_seq_one_letter_code
_entity_poly.pdbx_strand_id
1 'polypeptide(L)'
;MATTTTTPATGTGARVRVQKFGTFLSNMVMPNIGAFIAWGFITALFIEVGWLPKLGIGDAADSWVAQIGGWGDYAGGGIVGPMITYLLPILIGYTGGYNIYKTRGGVVGAIATMGAIAGGGVPMFMGAMVMGPLGGWSMKKIDALWDGKIKPGFEMLVNNFSAGIWGLVLAVFGFFVMANVVERVAGWLGDGVDFLVSNNVLPLTSVIIEPAKVLFLNNALNHGVLTPLGLDEAASSGKSVLFLLEANPAGGLGLLLAYMFFGKGMARASAPGAAIIHFFGGIHEIYFPYVLMKPILILAMIGGGMTQIFVNVIFDTGLRAPAAPGSILAVYANTASGSYLGVTLSVIAGAAVTFAIAAVLLKLDKSEEDGDLVAATAQMEANKGKRSSVASTLTGGAATAAATATATATREIRNIVFACDAGMGSSAMGASVLRKKIHDAGHPEVTVVNKAIANLEDDVDLVVTHQDLTDRARQKSPSAVHVSVDNFMASPRYDEIVSMVDENNRA
;
A
#
# COMPACT_ATOMS: atom_id res chain seq x y z
N MET A 1 -2.83 -43.24 -22.18
CA MET A 1 -2.47 -41.89 -21.70
C MET A 1 -3.55 -40.94 -22.18
N ALA A 2 -4.46 -40.53 -21.30
CA ALA A 2 -5.47 -39.52 -21.60
C ALA A 2 -5.11 -38.27 -20.80
N THR A 3 -4.63 -37.24 -21.50
CA THR A 3 -4.27 -35.95 -20.92
C THR A 3 -5.56 -35.19 -20.66
N THR A 4 -6.05 -35.21 -19.43
CA THR A 4 -7.17 -34.34 -19.00
C THR A 4 -6.66 -32.91 -18.88
N THR A 5 -6.95 -32.10 -19.89
CA THR A 5 -6.87 -30.64 -19.82
C THR A 5 -8.00 -30.13 -18.93
N THR A 6 -7.68 -29.79 -17.69
CA THR A 6 -8.58 -29.06 -16.80
C THR A 6 -8.64 -27.60 -17.21
N THR A 7 -9.72 -27.23 -17.90
CA THR A 7 -10.11 -25.82 -18.10
C THR A 7 -10.33 -25.15 -16.74
N PRO A 8 -9.71 -24.00 -16.43
CA PRO A 8 -9.98 -23.30 -15.17
C PRO A 8 -11.41 -22.75 -15.17
N ALA A 9 -12.15 -23.02 -14.11
CA ALA A 9 -13.54 -22.57 -13.95
C ALA A 9 -13.66 -21.04 -13.91
N THR A 10 -14.59 -20.52 -14.70
CA THR A 10 -15.05 -19.13 -14.76
C THR A 10 -15.83 -18.73 -13.49
N GLY A 11 -15.12 -18.46 -12.40
CA GLY A 11 -15.64 -17.87 -11.15
C GLY A 11 -15.30 -16.37 -10.97
N THR A 12 -15.04 -15.65 -12.05
CA THR A 12 -14.23 -14.41 -12.02
C THR A 12 -14.99 -13.10 -11.84
N GLY A 13 -16.30 -13.03 -12.09
CA GLY A 13 -17.03 -11.74 -12.17
C GLY A 13 -17.11 -10.93 -10.87
N ALA A 14 -17.64 -11.53 -9.80
CA ALA A 14 -17.87 -10.83 -8.54
C ALA A 14 -16.55 -10.51 -7.80
N ARG A 15 -15.65 -11.50 -7.71
CA ARG A 15 -14.33 -11.34 -7.08
C ARG A 15 -13.51 -10.24 -7.76
N VAL A 16 -13.45 -10.23 -9.09
CA VAL A 16 -12.71 -9.20 -9.84
C VAL A 16 -13.30 -7.81 -9.61
N ARG A 17 -14.63 -7.68 -9.45
CA ARG A 17 -15.24 -6.37 -9.10
C ARG A 17 -14.83 -5.89 -7.72
N VAL A 18 -14.87 -6.76 -6.71
CA VAL A 18 -14.45 -6.39 -5.34
C VAL A 18 -12.96 -6.04 -5.29
N GLN A 19 -12.12 -6.78 -6.02
CA GLN A 19 -10.70 -6.48 -6.12
C GLN A 19 -10.42 -5.17 -6.85
N LYS A 20 -11.12 -4.89 -7.96
CA LYS A 20 -11.03 -3.59 -8.65
C LYS A 20 -11.46 -2.44 -7.74
N PHE A 21 -12.52 -2.64 -6.97
CA PHE A 21 -13.00 -1.68 -5.99
C PHE A 21 -11.97 -1.44 -4.88
N GLY A 22 -11.44 -2.50 -4.25
CA GLY A 22 -10.39 -2.38 -3.22
C GLY A 22 -9.12 -1.73 -3.77
N THR A 23 -8.69 -2.10 -4.97
CA THR A 23 -7.53 -1.48 -5.64
C THR A 23 -7.76 0.01 -5.88
N PHE A 24 -8.97 0.39 -6.29
CA PHE A 24 -9.34 1.79 -6.48
C PHE A 24 -9.26 2.57 -5.16
N LEU A 25 -9.79 2.03 -4.07
CA LEU A 25 -9.71 2.64 -2.73
C LEU A 25 -8.26 2.79 -2.26
N SER A 26 -7.42 1.75 -2.39
CA SER A 26 -6.01 1.85 -2.03
C SER A 26 -5.28 2.91 -2.85
N ASN A 27 -5.58 3.03 -4.16
CA ASN A 27 -4.97 4.08 -4.98
C ASN A 27 -5.39 5.50 -4.59
N MET A 28 -6.40 5.67 -3.73
CA MET A 28 -6.77 6.97 -3.15
C MET A 28 -6.00 7.27 -1.86
N VAL A 29 -5.64 6.24 -1.10
CA VAL A 29 -4.96 6.37 0.20
C VAL A 29 -3.44 6.28 0.06
N MET A 30 -2.92 5.32 -0.72
CA MET A 30 -1.50 5.02 -0.82
C MET A 30 -0.62 6.21 -1.24
N PRO A 31 -0.98 7.01 -2.27
CA PRO A 31 -0.18 8.19 -2.63
C PRO A 31 -0.07 9.22 -1.51
N ASN A 32 -0.99 9.17 -0.55
CA ASN A 32 -1.09 10.09 0.57
C ASN A 32 -0.52 9.51 1.88
N ILE A 33 0.06 8.30 1.89
CA ILE A 33 0.56 7.63 3.11
C ILE A 33 1.54 8.51 3.91
N GLY A 34 2.37 9.31 3.23
CA GLY A 34 3.28 10.24 3.91
C GLY A 34 2.56 11.21 4.85
N ALA A 35 1.36 11.67 4.48
CA ALA A 35 0.55 12.55 5.33
C ALA A 35 -0.03 11.81 6.54
N PHE A 36 -0.47 10.55 6.38
CA PHE A 36 -0.94 9.72 7.48
C PHE A 36 0.17 9.42 8.48
N ILE A 37 1.38 9.10 7.99
CA ILE A 37 2.56 8.86 8.84
C ILE A 37 2.92 10.13 9.61
N ALA A 38 2.96 11.29 8.94
CA ALA A 38 3.24 12.57 9.60
C ALA A 38 2.22 12.87 10.70
N TRP A 39 0.93 12.71 10.40
CA TRP A 39 -0.14 12.86 11.39
C TRP A 39 0.00 11.87 12.57
N GLY A 40 0.32 10.60 12.29
CA GLY A 40 0.54 9.59 13.31
C GLY A 40 1.68 9.96 14.27
N PHE A 41 2.81 10.46 13.75
CA PHE A 41 3.92 10.95 14.58
C PHE A 41 3.54 12.17 15.42
N ILE A 42 2.86 13.15 14.81
CA ILE A 42 2.41 14.35 15.52
C ILE A 42 1.45 13.95 16.65
N THR A 43 0.49 13.08 16.37
CA THR A 43 -0.44 12.54 17.35
C THR A 43 0.29 11.79 18.45
N ALA A 44 1.25 10.93 18.10
CA ALA A 44 2.02 10.16 19.06
C ALA A 44 2.89 11.02 19.98
N LEU A 45 3.45 12.12 19.49
CA LEU A 45 4.33 12.99 20.26
C LEU A 45 3.57 13.99 21.15
N PHE A 46 2.54 14.63 20.60
CA PHE A 46 2.03 15.89 21.15
C PHE A 46 0.69 15.82 21.86
N ILE A 47 -0.13 14.77 21.70
CA ILE A 47 -1.40 14.67 22.47
C ILE A 47 -1.12 14.45 23.97
N GLU A 48 -2.10 14.67 24.82
CA GLU A 48 -1.98 14.54 26.29
C GLU A 48 -1.43 13.17 26.72
N VAL A 49 -1.85 12.10 26.05
CA VAL A 49 -1.37 10.72 26.28
C VAL A 49 -0.20 10.32 25.36
N GLY A 50 0.45 11.30 24.75
CA GLY A 50 1.58 11.18 23.83
C GLY A 50 2.90 10.90 24.53
N TRP A 51 3.97 10.72 23.75
CA TRP A 51 5.29 10.39 24.26
C TRP A 51 5.92 11.53 25.05
N LEU A 52 5.82 12.78 24.57
CA LEU A 52 6.46 13.91 25.26
C LEU A 52 5.84 14.18 26.64
N PRO A 53 4.50 14.30 26.79
CA PRO A 53 3.91 14.51 28.11
C PRO A 53 4.21 13.35 29.08
N LYS A 54 4.20 12.10 28.60
CA LYS A 54 4.55 10.94 29.44
C LYS A 54 6.01 10.90 29.90
N LEU A 55 6.90 11.56 29.17
CA LEU A 55 8.30 11.73 29.57
C LEU A 55 8.50 12.96 30.47
N GLY A 56 7.43 13.67 30.86
CA GLY A 56 7.50 14.90 31.63
C GLY A 56 7.98 16.10 30.80
N ILE A 57 7.87 16.04 29.47
CA ILE A 57 8.26 17.12 28.57
C ILE A 57 6.99 17.82 28.09
N GLY A 58 6.75 19.04 28.59
CA GLY A 58 5.56 19.83 28.22
C GLY A 58 4.25 19.19 28.70
N ASP A 59 4.27 18.61 29.89
CA ASP A 59 3.10 18.00 30.55
C ASP A 59 2.15 19.02 31.19
N ALA A 60 2.57 20.28 31.34
CA ALA A 60 1.69 21.36 31.78
C ALA A 60 0.62 21.72 30.72
N ALA A 61 -0.57 22.10 31.20
CA ALA A 61 -1.73 22.42 30.37
C ALA A 61 -1.55 23.65 29.46
N ASP A 62 -0.63 24.54 29.81
CA ASP A 62 -0.27 25.77 29.07
C ASP A 62 0.98 25.59 28.19
N SER A 63 1.56 24.39 28.13
CA SER A 63 2.82 24.13 27.45
C SER A 63 2.73 24.23 25.93
N TRP A 64 3.89 24.38 25.27
CA TRP A 64 4.01 24.34 23.81
C TRP A 64 3.61 22.96 23.24
N VAL A 65 3.75 21.88 24.01
CA VAL A 65 3.32 20.53 23.63
C VAL A 65 1.79 20.45 23.64
N ALA A 66 1.16 21.00 24.68
CA ALA A 66 -0.30 21.14 24.78
C ALA A 66 -0.87 22.00 23.64
N GLN A 67 -0.16 23.06 23.26
CA GLN A 67 -0.54 23.93 22.14
C GLN A 67 -0.52 23.21 20.78
N ILE A 68 0.51 22.40 20.49
CA ILE A 68 0.60 21.63 19.24
C ILE A 68 -0.43 20.49 19.25
N GLY A 69 -0.57 19.80 20.38
CA GLY A 69 -1.48 18.68 20.55
C GLY A 69 -2.95 19.05 20.59
N GLY A 70 -3.27 20.30 20.95
CA GLY A 70 -4.65 20.79 21.05
C GLY A 70 -5.39 20.30 22.30
N TRP A 71 -4.70 20.24 23.45
CA TRP A 71 -5.25 19.82 24.75
C TRP A 71 -4.87 20.83 25.84
N GLY A 72 -5.33 20.62 27.08
CA GLY A 72 -5.13 21.57 28.17
C GLY A 72 -5.82 22.91 27.90
N ASP A 73 -5.09 24.01 28.07
CA ASP A 73 -5.60 25.38 27.83
C ASP A 73 -5.86 25.66 26.34
N TYR A 74 -5.38 24.77 25.45
CA TYR A 74 -5.56 24.87 24.00
C TYR A 74 -6.51 23.80 23.45
N ALA A 75 -7.40 23.27 24.28
CA ALA A 75 -8.40 22.28 23.89
C ALA A 75 -9.21 22.73 22.65
N GLY A 76 -9.25 21.88 21.63
CA GLY A 76 -9.90 22.20 20.34
C GLY A 76 -9.03 23.01 19.36
N GLY A 77 -7.82 23.40 19.77
CA GLY A 77 -6.79 23.97 18.91
C GLY A 77 -5.80 22.92 18.39
N GLY A 78 -4.56 23.37 18.17
CA GLY A 78 -3.47 22.50 17.71
C GLY A 78 -3.59 22.02 16.27
N ILE A 79 -2.68 21.13 15.87
CA ILE A 79 -2.57 20.65 14.48
C ILE A 79 -3.12 19.22 14.30
N VAL A 80 -3.23 18.44 15.38
CA VAL A 80 -3.67 17.04 15.33
C VAL A 80 -5.09 16.93 14.77
N GLY A 81 -6.03 17.68 15.35
CA GLY A 81 -7.44 17.69 14.94
C GLY A 81 -7.64 18.16 13.49
N PRO A 82 -7.12 19.34 13.10
CA PRO A 82 -7.28 19.82 11.72
C PRO A 82 -6.68 18.89 10.67
N MET A 83 -5.58 18.18 10.97
CA MET A 83 -5.00 17.22 10.03
C MET A 83 -5.91 16.01 9.77
N ILE A 84 -6.47 15.39 10.82
CA ILE A 84 -7.38 14.24 10.66
C ILE A 84 -8.73 14.65 10.07
N THR A 85 -9.26 15.81 10.45
CA THR A 85 -10.59 16.26 10.02
C THR A 85 -10.58 16.85 8.61
N TYR A 86 -9.56 17.62 8.24
CA TYR A 86 -9.52 18.33 6.95
C TYR A 86 -8.46 17.77 6.01
N LEU A 87 -7.19 17.78 6.41
CA LEU A 87 -6.08 17.51 5.49
C LEU A 87 -6.18 16.10 4.89
N LEU A 88 -6.30 15.08 5.73
CA LEU A 88 -6.26 13.68 5.25
C LEU A 88 -7.47 13.33 4.37
N PRO A 89 -8.73 13.65 4.74
CA PRO A 89 -9.86 13.37 3.87
C PRO A 89 -9.81 14.20 2.56
N ILE A 90 -9.40 15.47 2.60
CA ILE A 90 -9.27 16.29 1.37
C ILE A 90 -8.25 15.68 0.41
N LEU A 91 -7.10 15.20 0.91
CA LEU A 91 -6.09 14.53 0.09
C LEU A 91 -6.63 13.26 -0.56
N ILE A 92 -7.44 12.48 0.15
CA ILE A 92 -8.11 11.30 -0.41
C ILE A 92 -9.11 11.71 -1.49
N GLY A 93 -9.94 12.72 -1.21
CA GLY A 93 -10.93 13.26 -2.15
C GLY A 93 -10.28 13.77 -3.43
N TYR A 94 -9.18 14.53 -3.28
CA TYR A 94 -8.37 15.00 -4.39
C TYR A 94 -7.81 13.84 -5.21
N THR A 95 -7.15 12.87 -4.57
CA THR A 95 -6.57 11.73 -5.28
C THR A 95 -7.64 10.87 -5.97
N GLY A 96 -8.80 10.68 -5.35
CA GLY A 96 -9.94 10.00 -5.96
C GLY A 96 -10.46 10.68 -7.21
N GLY A 97 -10.65 12.00 -7.16
CA GLY A 97 -11.03 12.79 -8.32
C GLY A 97 -9.93 12.80 -9.39
N TYR A 98 -8.67 12.88 -8.98
CA TYR A 98 -7.50 12.87 -9.86
C TYR A 98 -7.36 11.56 -10.64
N ASN A 99 -7.62 10.42 -9.98
CA ASN A 99 -7.58 9.12 -10.62
C ASN A 99 -8.61 8.97 -11.75
N ILE A 100 -9.71 9.75 -11.72
CA ILE A 100 -10.76 9.71 -12.76
C ILE A 100 -10.55 10.78 -13.84
N TYR A 101 -10.23 12.02 -13.44
CA TYR A 101 -10.19 13.15 -14.37
C TYR A 101 -9.05 14.13 -14.08
N LYS A 102 -7.90 13.60 -13.64
CA LYS A 102 -6.63 14.32 -13.43
C LYS A 102 -6.84 15.56 -12.55
N THR A 103 -6.02 16.59 -12.72
CA THR A 103 -6.01 17.77 -11.84
C THR A 103 -7.39 18.40 -11.67
N ARG A 104 -8.18 18.52 -12.75
CA ARG A 104 -9.54 19.09 -12.67
C ARG A 104 -10.46 18.25 -11.82
N GLY A 105 -10.48 16.93 -12.04
CA GLY A 105 -11.23 16.01 -11.21
C GLY A 105 -10.78 16.05 -9.75
N GLY A 106 -9.47 16.18 -9.50
CA GLY A 106 -8.93 16.27 -8.16
C GLY A 106 -9.37 17.53 -7.43
N VAL A 107 -9.30 18.70 -8.07
CA VAL A 107 -9.76 19.96 -7.47
C VAL A 107 -11.26 19.90 -7.14
N VAL A 108 -12.09 19.44 -8.07
CA VAL A 108 -13.54 19.31 -7.83
C VAL A 108 -13.84 18.28 -6.73
N GLY A 109 -13.11 17.15 -6.73
CA GLY A 109 -13.21 16.14 -5.69
C GLY A 109 -12.82 16.66 -4.30
N ALA A 110 -11.80 17.51 -4.21
CA ALA A 110 -11.40 18.17 -2.97
C ALA A 110 -12.48 19.13 -2.45
N ILE A 111 -13.05 19.97 -3.32
CA ILE A 111 -14.15 20.90 -2.97
C ILE A 111 -15.37 20.11 -2.48
N ALA A 112 -15.76 19.07 -3.21
CA ALA A 112 -16.86 18.19 -2.86
C ALA A 112 -16.65 17.50 -1.50
N THR A 113 -15.42 17.08 -1.22
CA THR A 113 -15.03 16.47 0.06
C THR A 113 -15.08 17.48 1.21
N MET A 114 -14.65 18.73 0.97
CA MET A 114 -14.75 19.79 1.97
C MET A 114 -16.22 20.06 2.36
N GLY A 115 -17.14 20.00 1.40
CA GLY A 115 -18.57 20.06 1.67
C GLY A 115 -19.04 18.95 2.61
N ALA A 116 -18.63 17.70 2.36
CA ALA A 116 -18.95 16.59 3.25
C ALA A 116 -18.35 16.74 4.64
N ILE A 117 -17.08 17.18 4.76
CA ILE A 117 -16.44 17.47 6.05
C ILE A 117 -17.22 18.53 6.82
N ALA A 118 -17.52 19.66 6.19
CA ALA A 118 -18.21 20.77 6.86
C ALA A 118 -19.65 20.41 7.29
N GLY A 119 -20.28 19.43 6.63
CA GLY A 119 -21.63 18.99 6.92
C GLY A 119 -21.74 17.95 8.03
N GLY A 120 -20.63 17.37 8.50
CA GLY A 120 -20.67 16.32 9.51
C GLY A 120 -19.69 16.53 10.67
N GLY A 121 -19.92 15.80 11.75
CA GLY A 121 -19.19 15.90 13.02
C GLY A 121 -18.01 14.95 13.16
N VAL A 122 -17.80 14.04 12.20
CA VAL A 122 -16.75 13.02 12.23
C VAL A 122 -15.77 13.18 11.06
N PRO A 123 -14.51 12.71 11.19
CA PRO A 123 -13.56 12.71 10.08
C PRO A 123 -14.10 11.98 8.82
N MET A 124 -14.33 12.71 7.73
CA MET A 124 -15.07 12.22 6.55
C MET A 124 -14.23 11.38 5.57
N PHE A 125 -13.54 10.34 6.06
CA PHE A 125 -12.76 9.44 5.20
C PHE A 125 -13.63 8.69 4.19
N MET A 126 -14.75 8.09 4.63
CA MET A 126 -15.72 7.44 3.74
C MET A 126 -16.40 8.43 2.81
N GLY A 127 -16.73 9.63 3.33
CA GLY A 127 -17.27 10.72 2.53
C GLY A 127 -16.32 11.13 1.40
N ALA A 128 -15.03 11.31 1.69
CA ALA A 128 -14.00 11.60 0.70
C ALA A 128 -13.85 10.49 -0.35
N MET A 129 -13.93 9.22 0.08
CA MET A 129 -13.85 8.06 -0.82
C MET A 129 -14.98 7.99 -1.83
N VAL A 130 -16.14 8.56 -1.51
CA VAL A 130 -17.29 8.65 -2.43
C VAL A 130 -17.25 9.96 -3.21
N MET A 131 -17.08 11.09 -2.53
CA MET A 131 -17.19 12.43 -3.10
C MET A 131 -16.06 12.77 -4.07
N GLY A 132 -14.83 12.34 -3.79
CA GLY A 132 -13.69 12.56 -4.68
C GLY A 132 -13.91 11.99 -6.08
N PRO A 133 -14.14 10.66 -6.19
CA PRO A 133 -14.47 10.01 -7.45
C PRO A 133 -15.74 10.55 -8.11
N LEU A 134 -16.80 10.81 -7.33
CA LEU A 134 -18.02 11.42 -7.84
C LEU A 134 -17.74 12.78 -8.50
N GLY A 135 -16.91 13.61 -7.86
CA GLY A 135 -16.46 14.90 -8.39
C GLY A 135 -15.70 14.75 -9.70
N GLY A 136 -14.70 13.87 -9.75
CA GLY A 136 -13.94 13.62 -10.98
C GLY A 136 -14.79 13.07 -12.12
N TRP A 137 -15.68 12.11 -11.83
CA TRP A 137 -16.55 11.49 -12.82
C TRP A 137 -17.59 12.45 -13.38
N SER A 138 -18.28 13.18 -12.50
CA SER A 138 -19.31 14.15 -12.91
C SER A 138 -18.70 15.34 -13.66
N MET A 139 -17.53 15.82 -13.23
CA MET A 139 -16.80 16.87 -13.96
C MET A 139 -16.41 16.43 -15.37
N LYS A 140 -15.88 15.20 -15.52
CA LYS A 140 -15.57 14.62 -16.83
C LYS A 140 -16.78 14.59 -17.75
N LYS A 141 -17.97 14.30 -17.21
CA LYS A 141 -19.22 14.27 -17.98
C LYS A 141 -19.70 15.66 -18.37
N ILE A 142 -19.54 16.64 -17.47
CA ILE A 142 -19.90 18.03 -17.75
C ILE A 142 -19.02 18.59 -18.86
N ASP A 143 -17.70 18.44 -18.77
CA ASP A 143 -16.79 18.97 -19.80
C ASP A 143 -17.05 18.34 -21.18
N ALA A 144 -17.42 17.06 -21.23
CA ALA A 144 -17.77 16.39 -22.48
C ALA A 144 -18.98 17.02 -23.21
N LEU A 145 -19.84 17.79 -22.52
CA LEU A 145 -20.99 18.47 -23.16
C LEU A 145 -20.56 19.66 -24.03
N TRP A 146 -19.41 20.27 -23.72
CA TRP A 146 -18.91 21.50 -24.34
C TRP A 146 -17.61 21.27 -25.12
N ASP A 147 -17.11 20.03 -25.15
CA ASP A 147 -15.91 19.64 -25.87
C ASP A 147 -16.03 20.01 -27.37
N GLY A 148 -14.99 20.64 -27.90
CA GLY A 148 -14.97 21.19 -29.27
C GLY A 148 -15.93 22.35 -29.55
N LYS A 149 -16.70 22.83 -28.57
CA LYS A 149 -17.65 23.97 -28.73
C LYS A 149 -17.13 25.28 -28.16
N ILE A 150 -16.04 25.24 -27.39
CA ILE A 150 -15.47 26.42 -26.74
C ILE A 150 -14.59 27.16 -27.76
N LYS A 151 -14.78 28.48 -27.88
CA LYS A 151 -13.95 29.30 -28.76
C LYS A 151 -12.50 29.34 -28.23
N PRO A 152 -11.49 29.29 -29.12
CA PRO A 152 -10.09 29.45 -28.73
C PRO A 152 -9.89 30.71 -27.88
N GLY A 153 -9.10 30.59 -26.81
CA GLY A 153 -8.87 31.67 -25.83
C GLY A 153 -9.87 31.76 -24.68
N PHE A 154 -11.07 31.17 -24.80
CA PHE A 154 -12.05 31.08 -23.71
C PHE A 154 -11.98 29.77 -22.92
N GLU A 155 -11.19 28.80 -23.38
CA GLU A 155 -11.07 27.46 -22.78
C GLU A 155 -10.74 27.52 -21.30
N MET A 156 -9.71 28.27 -20.90
CA MET A 156 -9.31 28.38 -19.49
C MET A 156 -10.42 28.99 -18.63
N LEU A 157 -11.13 30.00 -19.14
CA LEU A 157 -12.23 30.65 -18.43
C LEU A 157 -13.38 29.68 -18.20
N VAL A 158 -13.87 29.03 -19.27
CA VAL A 158 -14.97 28.06 -19.19
C VAL A 158 -14.58 26.88 -18.31
N ASN A 159 -13.34 26.40 -18.43
CA ASN A 159 -12.84 25.26 -17.66
C ASN A 159 -12.77 25.55 -16.15
N ASN A 160 -12.29 26.73 -15.76
CA ASN A 160 -12.20 27.10 -14.34
C ASN A 160 -13.57 27.44 -13.76
N PHE A 161 -14.42 28.19 -14.48
CA PHE A 161 -15.76 28.53 -14.00
C PHE A 161 -16.68 27.31 -13.90
N SER A 162 -16.66 26.40 -14.88
CA SER A 162 -17.44 25.16 -14.81
C SER A 162 -17.03 24.28 -13.63
N ALA A 163 -15.72 24.12 -13.40
CA ALA A 163 -15.20 23.38 -12.25
C ALA A 163 -15.58 24.03 -10.92
N GLY A 164 -15.52 25.36 -10.83
CA GLY A 164 -15.91 26.11 -9.63
C GLY A 164 -17.41 26.01 -9.33
N ILE A 165 -18.28 26.24 -10.33
CA ILE A 165 -19.74 26.17 -10.18
C ILE A 165 -20.17 24.75 -9.84
N TRP A 166 -19.62 23.75 -10.54
CA TRP A 166 -19.96 22.37 -10.26
C TRP A 166 -19.41 21.89 -8.91
N GLY A 167 -18.19 22.33 -8.55
CA GLY A 167 -17.62 22.13 -7.23
C GLY A 167 -18.51 22.68 -6.13
N LEU A 168 -19.07 23.88 -6.30
CA LEU A 168 -20.06 24.46 -5.38
C LEU A 168 -21.28 23.54 -5.21
N VAL A 169 -21.88 23.07 -6.31
CA VAL A 169 -23.04 22.17 -6.26
C VAL A 169 -22.72 20.90 -5.50
N LEU A 170 -21.57 20.29 -5.78
CA LEU A 170 -21.13 19.08 -5.09
C LEU A 170 -20.76 19.32 -3.63
N ALA A 171 -20.23 20.49 -3.27
CA ALA A 171 -19.97 20.84 -1.88
C ALA A 171 -21.27 20.99 -1.09
N VAL A 172 -22.28 21.66 -1.65
CA VAL A 172 -23.62 21.78 -1.04
C VAL A 172 -24.28 20.42 -0.91
N PHE A 173 -24.19 19.56 -1.94
CA PHE A 173 -24.65 18.18 -1.86
C PHE A 173 -23.89 17.37 -0.82
N GLY A 174 -22.57 17.54 -0.76
CA GLY A 174 -21.69 16.95 0.25
C GLY A 174 -22.17 17.27 1.66
N PHE A 175 -22.43 18.55 1.90
CA PHE A 175 -22.85 19.10 3.19
C PHE A 175 -24.21 18.56 3.64
N PHE A 176 -25.26 18.68 2.81
CA PHE A 176 -26.62 18.35 3.24
C PHE A 176 -26.97 16.86 3.10
N VAL A 177 -26.40 16.17 2.12
CA VAL A 177 -26.81 14.80 1.80
C VAL A 177 -25.76 13.80 2.27
N MET A 178 -24.52 13.96 1.82
CA MET A 178 -23.52 12.92 2.00
C MET A 178 -23.00 12.83 3.43
N ALA A 179 -22.86 13.94 4.14
CA ALA A 179 -22.51 13.92 5.56
C ALA A 179 -23.50 13.05 6.37
N ASN A 180 -24.80 13.33 6.22
CA ASN A 180 -25.87 12.56 6.87
C ASN A 180 -25.87 11.07 6.51
N VAL A 181 -25.62 10.73 5.24
CA VAL A 181 -25.55 9.32 4.81
C VAL A 181 -24.35 8.62 5.44
N VAL A 182 -23.18 9.26 5.41
CA VAL A 182 -21.94 8.67 5.92
C VAL A 182 -22.00 8.50 7.44
N GLU A 183 -22.52 9.48 8.18
CA GLU A 183 -22.67 9.38 9.64
C GLU A 183 -23.59 8.24 10.05
N ARG A 184 -24.72 8.03 9.36
CA ARG A 184 -25.61 6.90 9.66
C ARG A 184 -24.94 5.55 9.41
N VAL A 185 -24.17 5.45 8.32
CA VAL A 185 -23.43 4.22 8.00
C VAL A 185 -22.31 4.00 9.02
N ALA A 186 -21.58 5.06 9.38
CA ALA A 186 -20.52 5.01 10.39
C ALA A 186 -21.08 4.57 11.75
N GLY A 187 -22.19 5.18 12.19
CA GLY A 187 -22.86 4.80 13.45
C GLY A 187 -23.31 3.35 13.45
N TRP A 188 -23.96 2.88 12.39
CA TRP A 188 -24.38 1.47 12.30
C TRP A 188 -23.21 0.47 12.32
N LEU A 189 -22.11 0.81 11.64
CA LEU A 189 -20.90 -0.01 11.65
C LEU A 189 -20.20 0.05 13.02
N GLY A 190 -20.18 1.22 13.67
CA GLY A 190 -19.69 1.44 15.02
C GLY A 190 -20.44 0.58 16.04
N ASP A 191 -21.78 0.63 16.03
CA ASP A 191 -22.65 -0.21 16.87
C ASP A 191 -22.34 -1.71 16.68
N GLY A 192 -22.07 -2.12 15.44
CA GLY A 192 -21.66 -3.48 15.10
C GLY A 192 -20.32 -3.85 15.72
N VAL A 193 -19.33 -2.97 15.67
CA VAL A 193 -18.02 -3.18 16.32
C VAL A 193 -18.17 -3.21 17.84
N ASP A 194 -18.90 -2.27 18.42
CA ASP A 194 -19.15 -2.18 19.86
C ASP A 194 -19.83 -3.44 20.38
N PHE A 195 -20.80 -3.97 19.64
CA PHE A 195 -21.40 -5.27 19.94
C PHE A 195 -20.35 -6.38 19.96
N LEU A 196 -19.45 -6.43 18.97
CA LEU A 196 -18.43 -7.47 18.87
C LEU A 196 -17.42 -7.39 20.01
N VAL A 197 -17.02 -6.18 20.40
CA VAL A 197 -16.09 -5.92 21.51
C VAL A 197 -16.76 -6.26 22.84
N SER A 198 -17.95 -5.72 23.10
CA SER A 198 -18.67 -5.88 24.37
C SER A 198 -19.03 -7.33 24.69
N ASN A 199 -19.26 -8.15 23.65
CA ASN A 199 -19.56 -9.57 23.80
C ASN A 199 -18.33 -10.47 23.68
N ASN A 200 -17.11 -9.92 23.61
CA ASN A 200 -15.84 -10.66 23.43
C ASN A 200 -15.82 -11.58 22.19
N VAL A 201 -16.61 -11.27 21.17
CA VAL A 201 -16.73 -12.05 19.93
C VAL A 201 -15.87 -11.48 18.80
N LEU A 202 -15.21 -10.33 19.02
CA LEU A 202 -14.26 -9.73 18.07
C LEU A 202 -13.23 -10.74 17.50
N PRO A 203 -12.69 -11.71 18.27
CA PRO A 203 -11.80 -12.75 17.71
C PRO A 203 -12.40 -13.51 16.52
N LEU A 204 -13.72 -13.74 16.50
CA LEU A 204 -14.40 -14.48 15.42
C LEU A 204 -14.32 -13.75 14.07
N THR A 205 -14.04 -12.45 14.05
CA THR A 205 -13.83 -11.70 12.81
C THR A 205 -12.69 -12.28 11.97
N SER A 206 -11.72 -12.97 12.57
CA SER A 206 -10.65 -13.67 11.85
C SER A 206 -11.14 -14.73 10.86
N VAL A 207 -12.32 -15.33 11.09
CA VAL A 207 -12.93 -16.28 10.13
C VAL A 207 -13.22 -15.60 8.79
N ILE A 208 -13.49 -14.31 8.79
CA ILE A 208 -13.75 -13.52 7.59
C ILE A 208 -12.47 -12.83 7.11
N ILE A 209 -11.73 -12.22 8.04
CA ILE A 209 -10.57 -11.38 7.73
C ILE A 209 -9.43 -12.22 7.13
N GLU A 210 -9.10 -13.38 7.68
CA GLU A 210 -7.95 -14.16 7.20
C GLU A 210 -8.14 -14.71 5.78
N PRO A 211 -9.29 -15.33 5.42
CA PRO A 211 -9.53 -15.71 4.03
C PRO A 211 -9.57 -14.51 3.09
N ALA A 212 -10.18 -13.41 3.51
CA ALA A 212 -10.24 -12.20 2.71
C ALA A 212 -8.85 -11.62 2.42
N LYS A 213 -7.92 -11.65 3.39
CA LYS A 213 -6.52 -11.27 3.19
C LYS A 213 -5.87 -12.08 2.08
N VAL A 214 -5.87 -13.41 2.20
CA VAL A 214 -5.25 -14.32 1.23
C VAL A 214 -5.88 -14.21 -0.17
N LEU A 215 -7.17 -13.85 -0.24
CA LEU A 215 -7.88 -13.61 -1.49
C LEU A 215 -7.68 -12.21 -2.08
N PHE A 216 -6.81 -11.38 -1.49
CA PHE A 216 -6.49 -10.00 -1.90
C PHE A 216 -7.65 -9.02 -1.74
N LEU A 217 -8.48 -9.24 -0.72
CA LEU A 217 -9.57 -8.35 -0.32
C LEU A 217 -9.18 -7.48 0.89
N ASN A 218 -7.95 -7.57 1.39
CA ASN A 218 -7.44 -6.81 2.53
C ASN A 218 -7.51 -5.29 2.30
N ASN A 219 -7.24 -4.82 1.09
CA ASN A 219 -7.36 -3.41 0.73
C ASN A 219 -8.78 -2.85 0.91
N ALA A 220 -9.80 -3.64 0.53
CA ALA A 220 -11.19 -3.25 0.71
C ALA A 220 -11.61 -3.29 2.18
N LEU A 221 -11.17 -4.30 2.93
CA LEU A 221 -11.44 -4.40 4.37
C LEU A 221 -10.77 -3.28 5.16
N ASN A 222 -9.46 -3.06 4.94
CA ASN A 222 -8.70 -2.11 5.72
C ASN A 222 -9.11 -0.67 5.38
N HIS A 223 -8.92 -0.23 4.13
CA HIS A 223 -9.20 1.16 3.78
C HIS A 223 -10.69 1.48 3.66
N GLY A 224 -11.54 0.48 3.34
CA GLY A 224 -12.97 0.69 3.19
C GLY A 224 -13.75 0.64 4.50
N VAL A 225 -13.28 -0.09 5.52
CA VAL A 225 -14.05 -0.34 6.75
C VAL A 225 -13.21 -0.09 8.01
N LEU A 226 -12.10 -0.83 8.20
CA LEU A 226 -11.37 -0.81 9.48
C LEU A 226 -10.67 0.51 9.77
N THR A 227 -10.04 1.13 8.75
CA THR A 227 -9.31 2.39 8.91
C THR A 227 -10.26 3.54 9.28
N PRO A 228 -11.37 3.80 8.57
CA PRO A 228 -12.31 4.85 8.97
C PRO A 228 -12.87 4.65 10.38
N LEU A 229 -13.30 3.42 10.72
CA LEU A 229 -13.85 3.12 12.06
C LEU A 229 -12.80 3.28 13.16
N GLY A 230 -11.58 2.78 12.93
CA GLY A 230 -10.51 2.91 13.90
C GLY A 230 -10.04 4.35 14.09
N LEU A 231 -10.13 5.19 13.06
CA LEU A 231 -9.81 6.62 13.16
C LEU A 231 -10.86 7.36 14.00
N ASP A 232 -12.13 7.01 13.85
CA ASP A 232 -13.22 7.56 14.66
C ASP A 232 -13.10 7.14 16.14
N GLU A 233 -12.84 5.85 16.39
CA GLU A 233 -12.59 5.33 17.73
C GLU A 233 -11.35 5.98 18.37
N ALA A 234 -10.22 6.03 17.64
CA ALA A 234 -8.98 6.61 18.16
C ALA A 234 -9.07 8.13 18.40
N ALA A 235 -9.97 8.84 17.71
CA ALA A 235 -10.19 10.26 17.97
C ALA A 235 -10.81 10.51 19.35
N SER A 236 -11.61 9.57 19.89
CA SER A 236 -12.26 9.70 21.20
C SER A 236 -11.50 9.00 22.33
N SER A 237 -10.96 7.80 22.08
CA SER A 237 -10.32 6.96 23.10
C SER A 237 -8.78 6.99 23.04
N GLY A 238 -8.21 7.68 22.05
CA GLY A 238 -6.77 7.78 21.82
C GLY A 238 -6.12 6.51 21.23
N LYS A 239 -6.88 5.44 21.00
CA LYS A 239 -6.40 4.19 20.41
C LYS A 239 -7.55 3.40 19.76
N SER A 240 -7.25 2.49 18.84
CA SER A 240 -8.23 1.53 18.33
C SER A 240 -7.60 0.15 18.15
N VAL A 241 -8.32 -0.88 18.58
CA VAL A 241 -7.93 -2.28 18.33
C VAL A 241 -8.11 -2.65 16.86
N LEU A 242 -9.01 -1.97 16.13
CA LEU A 242 -9.32 -2.25 14.72
C LEU A 242 -8.11 -2.12 13.81
N PHE A 243 -7.17 -1.24 14.15
CA PHE A 243 -5.91 -1.11 13.41
C PHE A 243 -5.02 -2.37 13.52
N LEU A 244 -5.15 -3.17 14.58
CA LEU A 244 -4.37 -4.41 14.77
C LEU A 244 -4.96 -5.61 14.04
N LEU A 245 -6.25 -5.60 13.68
CA LEU A 245 -6.94 -6.74 13.07
C LEU A 245 -6.28 -7.17 11.74
N GLU A 246 -5.80 -6.22 10.95
CA GLU A 246 -4.98 -6.51 9.77
C GLU A 246 -3.49 -6.29 10.00
N ALA A 247 -3.10 -5.24 10.73
CA ALA A 247 -1.69 -4.84 10.76
C ALA A 247 -0.78 -5.79 11.55
N ASN A 248 -1.33 -6.51 12.53
CA ASN A 248 -0.53 -7.37 13.40
C ASN A 248 0.18 -8.49 12.59
N PRO A 249 1.51 -8.61 12.71
CA PRO A 249 2.29 -9.55 11.90
C PRO A 249 2.20 -11.01 12.35
N ALA A 250 1.53 -11.32 13.47
CA ALA A 250 1.58 -12.61 14.15
C ALA A 250 1.32 -13.81 13.22
N GLY A 251 0.21 -13.76 12.46
CA GLY A 251 -0.19 -14.84 11.56
C GLY A 251 0.87 -15.17 10.52
N GLY A 252 1.28 -14.16 9.73
CA GLY A 252 2.30 -14.34 8.71
C GLY A 252 3.65 -14.81 9.27
N LEU A 253 4.07 -14.26 10.42
CA LEU A 253 5.32 -14.69 11.08
C LEU A 253 5.24 -16.16 11.50
N GLY A 254 4.17 -16.57 12.19
CA GLY A 254 4.02 -17.94 12.67
C GLY A 254 3.95 -18.96 11.54
N LEU A 255 3.28 -18.62 10.43
CA LEU A 255 3.24 -19.45 9.23
C LEU A 255 4.63 -19.63 8.61
N LEU A 256 5.37 -18.53 8.42
CA LEU A 256 6.69 -18.57 7.81
C LEU A 256 7.72 -19.30 8.68
N LEU A 257 7.63 -19.16 10.01
CA LEU A 257 8.40 -19.98 10.94
C LEU A 257 8.04 -21.47 10.80
N ALA A 258 6.77 -21.82 10.62
CA ALA A 258 6.38 -23.22 10.43
C ALA A 258 6.99 -23.80 9.15
N TYR A 259 7.01 -23.04 8.05
CA TYR A 259 7.69 -23.45 6.82
C TYR A 259 9.21 -23.54 6.95
N MET A 260 9.84 -22.66 7.73
CA MET A 260 11.29 -22.71 7.99
C MET A 260 11.71 -24.04 8.64
N PHE A 261 10.92 -24.54 9.60
CA PHE A 261 11.25 -25.74 10.36
C PHE A 261 10.66 -27.03 9.77
N PHE A 262 9.45 -26.98 9.21
CA PHE A 262 8.68 -28.16 8.79
C PHE A 262 8.30 -28.18 7.31
N GLY A 263 8.58 -27.10 6.57
CA GLY A 263 8.39 -27.08 5.12
C GLY A 263 9.38 -27.97 4.39
N LYS A 264 9.15 -28.15 3.10
CA LYS A 264 9.95 -28.93 2.16
C LYS A 264 10.38 -28.07 0.97
N GLY A 265 11.50 -28.46 0.33
CA GLY A 265 11.99 -27.83 -0.90
C GLY A 265 12.16 -26.31 -0.84
N MET A 266 11.71 -25.64 -1.90
CA MET A 266 11.81 -24.19 -2.07
C MET A 266 11.04 -23.38 -1.01
N ALA A 267 9.92 -23.90 -0.51
CA ALA A 267 9.14 -23.24 0.53
C ALA A 267 9.94 -23.11 1.84
N ARG A 268 10.66 -24.17 2.22
CA ARG A 268 11.55 -24.12 3.39
C ARG A 268 12.72 -23.16 3.19
N ALA A 269 13.34 -23.18 2.01
CA ALA A 269 14.52 -22.37 1.70
C ALA A 269 14.22 -20.86 1.66
N SER A 270 13.04 -20.48 1.15
CA SER A 270 12.62 -19.07 1.00
C SER A 270 12.00 -18.47 2.26
N ALA A 271 11.39 -19.30 3.13
CA ALA A 271 10.64 -18.84 4.30
C ALA A 271 11.43 -17.92 5.27
N PRO A 272 12.72 -18.14 5.58
CA PRO A 272 13.48 -17.24 6.45
C PRO A 272 13.59 -15.80 5.90
N GLY A 273 13.90 -15.66 4.61
CA GLY A 273 13.97 -14.36 3.95
C GLY A 273 12.61 -13.69 3.92
N ALA A 274 11.57 -14.44 3.58
CA ALA A 274 10.20 -13.96 3.60
C ALA A 274 9.75 -13.49 5.00
N ALA A 275 10.18 -14.19 6.07
CA ALA A 275 9.84 -13.83 7.44
C ALA A 275 10.41 -12.48 7.85
N ILE A 276 11.66 -12.19 7.47
CA ILE A 276 12.31 -10.90 7.75
C ILE A 276 11.61 -9.77 6.99
N ILE A 277 11.36 -9.98 5.70
CA ILE A 277 10.71 -8.99 4.83
C ILE A 277 9.27 -8.71 5.28
N HIS A 278 8.53 -9.75 5.67
CA HIS A 278 7.21 -9.61 6.29
C HIS A 278 7.33 -8.81 7.58
N PHE A 279 8.01 -9.37 8.58
CA PHE A 279 7.95 -8.91 9.96
C PHE A 279 8.57 -7.53 10.19
N PHE A 280 9.67 -7.20 9.52
CA PHE A 280 10.30 -5.89 9.64
C PHE A 280 9.92 -4.98 8.48
N GLY A 281 9.97 -5.50 7.25
CA GLY A 281 9.74 -4.74 6.03
C GLY A 281 8.28 -4.36 5.78
N GLY A 282 7.31 -5.04 6.41
CA GLY A 282 5.89 -4.71 6.25
C GLY A 282 5.30 -5.08 4.91
N ILE A 283 5.89 -6.06 4.21
CA ILE A 283 5.30 -6.59 2.98
C ILE A 283 4.38 -7.74 3.35
N HIS A 284 3.16 -7.39 3.76
CA HIS A 284 2.19 -8.34 4.31
C HIS A 284 1.81 -9.45 3.33
N GLU A 285 1.89 -9.22 2.02
CA GLU A 285 1.47 -10.22 1.03
C GLU A 285 2.52 -11.30 0.72
N ILE A 286 3.74 -11.17 1.26
CA ILE A 286 4.84 -12.11 0.97
C ILE A 286 4.56 -13.53 1.50
N TYR A 287 3.72 -13.68 2.53
CA TYR A 287 3.36 -14.99 3.07
C TYR A 287 2.17 -15.63 2.34
N PHE A 288 1.43 -14.89 1.50
CA PHE A 288 0.19 -15.41 0.89
C PHE A 288 0.44 -16.61 -0.04
N PRO A 289 1.52 -16.66 -0.87
CA PRO A 289 1.83 -17.83 -1.68
C PRO A 289 1.94 -19.12 -0.85
N TYR A 290 2.47 -19.04 0.37
CA TYR A 290 2.58 -20.18 1.27
C TYR A 290 1.21 -20.73 1.70
N VAL A 291 0.22 -19.87 1.91
CA VAL A 291 -1.16 -20.31 2.16
C VAL A 291 -1.80 -20.86 0.89
N LEU A 292 -1.55 -20.26 -0.28
CA LEU A 292 -2.12 -20.71 -1.55
C LEU A 292 -1.59 -22.08 -1.99
N MET A 293 -0.33 -22.39 -1.68
CA MET A 293 0.24 -23.72 -1.93
C MET A 293 -0.51 -24.83 -1.20
N LYS A 294 -0.96 -24.54 0.04
CA LYS A 294 -1.71 -25.48 0.87
C LYS A 294 -2.87 -24.75 1.56
N PRO A 295 -4.02 -24.59 0.88
CA PRO A 295 -5.14 -23.77 1.37
C PRO A 295 -5.66 -24.15 2.76
N ILE A 296 -5.46 -25.40 3.20
CA ILE A 296 -5.80 -25.84 4.57
C ILE A 296 -5.06 -25.04 5.66
N LEU A 297 -3.91 -24.44 5.34
CA LEU A 297 -3.16 -23.57 6.24
C LEU A 297 -3.91 -22.28 6.59
N ILE A 298 -5.01 -21.97 5.90
CA ILE A 298 -5.91 -20.89 6.32
C ILE A 298 -6.45 -21.13 7.74
N LEU A 299 -6.59 -22.38 8.18
CA LEU A 299 -7.00 -22.72 9.55
C LEU A 299 -5.97 -22.25 10.57
N ALA A 300 -4.68 -22.32 10.23
CA ALA A 300 -3.61 -21.79 11.07
C ALA A 300 -3.70 -20.26 11.16
N MET A 301 -3.94 -19.60 10.03
CA MET A 301 -4.13 -18.15 9.98
C MET A 301 -5.32 -17.70 10.84
N ILE A 302 -6.46 -18.40 10.73
CA ILE A 302 -7.66 -18.12 11.55
C ILE A 302 -7.35 -18.32 13.03
N GLY A 303 -6.75 -19.45 13.43
CA GLY A 303 -6.43 -19.72 14.83
C GLY A 303 -5.47 -18.69 15.43
N GLY A 304 -4.43 -18.31 14.69
CA GLY A 304 -3.52 -17.25 15.07
C GLY A 304 -4.19 -15.88 15.16
N GLY A 305 -4.98 -15.54 14.15
CA GLY A 305 -5.79 -14.31 14.07
C GLY A 305 -6.73 -14.16 15.26
N MET A 306 -7.48 -15.21 15.58
CA MET A 306 -8.37 -15.25 16.74
C MET A 306 -7.58 -15.03 18.03
N THR A 307 -6.44 -15.70 18.17
CA THR A 307 -5.60 -15.61 19.37
C THR A 307 -5.05 -14.21 19.58
N GLN A 308 -4.49 -13.58 18.53
CA GLN A 308 -3.97 -12.22 18.67
C GLN A 308 -5.08 -11.21 19.03
N ILE A 309 -6.27 -11.32 18.43
CA ILE A 309 -7.38 -10.41 18.69
C ILE A 309 -7.87 -10.62 20.12
N PHE A 310 -7.99 -11.87 20.56
CA PHE A 310 -8.39 -12.21 21.92
C PHE A 310 -7.44 -11.62 22.97
N VAL A 311 -6.13 -11.76 22.77
CA VAL A 311 -5.13 -11.14 23.66
C VAL A 311 -5.27 -9.61 23.65
N ASN A 312 -5.49 -9.00 22.48
CA ASN A 312 -5.68 -7.55 22.40
C ASN A 312 -6.94 -7.08 23.14
N VAL A 313 -8.04 -7.82 23.06
CA VAL A 313 -9.30 -7.51 23.77
C VAL A 313 -9.09 -7.63 25.29
N ILE A 314 -8.43 -8.69 25.78
CA ILE A 314 -8.17 -8.86 27.22
C ILE A 314 -7.31 -7.73 27.79
N PHE A 315 -6.28 -7.32 27.05
CA PHE A 315 -5.33 -6.30 27.50
C PHE A 315 -5.76 -4.88 27.11
N ASP A 316 -6.94 -4.71 26.53
CA ASP A 316 -7.46 -3.44 26.02
C ASP A 316 -6.40 -2.69 25.20
N THR A 317 -5.90 -3.32 24.15
CA THR A 317 -4.81 -2.77 23.34
C THR A 317 -5.30 -2.11 22.06
N GLY A 318 -4.55 -1.10 21.61
CA GLY A 318 -4.83 -0.45 20.34
C GLY A 318 -3.65 0.37 19.81
N LEU A 319 -3.77 0.78 18.54
CA LEU A 319 -2.86 1.73 17.91
C LEU A 319 -3.50 3.12 17.84
N ARG A 320 -2.68 4.17 17.80
CA ARG A 320 -3.13 5.56 17.63
C ARG A 320 -3.54 5.88 16.20
N ALA A 321 -2.94 5.17 15.24
CA ALA A 321 -3.13 5.38 13.82
C ALA A 321 -2.97 4.06 13.05
N PRO A 322 -3.43 3.99 11.79
CA PRO A 322 -3.17 2.85 10.92
C PRO A 322 -1.66 2.59 10.79
N ALA A 323 -1.27 1.32 10.89
CA ALA A 323 0.10 0.87 10.71
C ALA A 323 0.27 0.10 9.40
N ALA A 324 1.48 0.15 8.82
CA ALA A 324 1.82 -0.68 7.66
C ALA A 324 1.64 -2.17 8.01
N PRO A 325 0.79 -2.91 7.29
CA PRO A 325 0.49 -4.28 7.67
C PRO A 325 1.72 -5.20 7.65
N GLY A 326 1.83 -6.08 8.65
CA GLY A 326 2.95 -7.01 8.74
C GLY A 326 4.26 -6.43 9.31
N SER A 327 4.40 -5.11 9.45
CA SER A 327 5.61 -4.54 10.07
C SER A 327 5.45 -4.36 11.58
N ILE A 328 6.25 -5.09 12.37
CA ILE A 328 6.32 -4.88 13.82
C ILE A 328 6.80 -3.47 14.17
N LEU A 329 7.66 -2.88 13.33
CA LEU A 329 8.19 -1.54 13.55
C LEU A 329 7.07 -0.51 13.39
N ALA A 330 6.24 -0.65 12.35
CA ALA A 330 5.08 0.22 12.14
C ALA A 330 4.03 0.04 13.23
N VAL A 331 3.81 -1.20 13.69
CA VAL A 331 2.92 -1.49 14.82
C VAL A 331 3.43 -0.78 16.08
N TYR A 332 4.67 -1.01 16.50
CA TYR A 332 5.21 -0.38 17.73
C TYR A 332 5.33 1.15 17.64
N ALA A 333 5.58 1.71 16.47
CA ALA A 333 5.58 3.15 16.27
C ALA A 333 4.21 3.76 16.56
N ASN A 334 3.12 3.04 16.25
CA ASN A 334 1.76 3.51 16.45
C ASN A 334 1.09 2.96 17.74
N THR A 335 1.75 2.06 18.47
CA THR A 335 1.19 1.47 19.69
C THR A 335 0.93 2.53 20.77
N ALA A 336 -0.30 2.54 21.30
CA ALA A 336 -0.64 3.41 22.42
C ALA A 336 0.22 3.08 23.65
N SER A 337 0.58 4.08 24.46
CA SER A 337 1.60 3.90 25.49
C SER A 337 1.24 2.88 26.59
N GLY A 338 -0.05 2.59 26.81
CA GLY A 338 -0.50 1.53 27.73
C GLY A 338 -0.61 0.14 27.09
N SER A 339 -0.39 0.03 25.77
CA SER A 339 -0.73 -1.16 24.99
C SER A 339 0.48 -2.01 24.60
N TYR A 340 1.72 -1.56 24.86
CA TYR A 340 2.94 -2.28 24.45
C TYR A 340 3.00 -3.72 24.93
N LEU A 341 2.68 -3.98 26.20
CA LEU A 341 2.69 -5.33 26.74
C LEU A 341 1.69 -6.23 26.01
N GLY A 342 0.43 -5.82 25.93
CA GLY A 342 -0.60 -6.65 25.30
C GLY A 342 -0.39 -6.80 23.79
N VAL A 343 0.11 -5.79 23.08
CA VAL A 343 0.49 -5.89 21.65
C VAL A 343 1.65 -6.89 21.47
N THR A 344 2.66 -6.85 22.35
CA THR A 344 3.77 -7.80 22.30
C THR A 344 3.27 -9.23 22.53
N LEU A 345 2.43 -9.42 23.54
CA LEU A 345 1.83 -10.71 23.85
C LEU A 345 0.91 -11.21 22.72
N SER A 346 0.15 -10.33 22.05
CA SER A 346 -0.71 -10.74 20.95
C SER A 346 0.08 -11.17 19.72
N VAL A 347 1.20 -10.48 19.42
CA VAL A 347 2.14 -10.89 18.37
C VAL A 347 2.72 -12.27 18.68
N ILE A 348 3.23 -12.48 19.90
CA ILE A 348 3.86 -13.75 20.30
C ILE A 348 2.84 -14.88 20.32
N ALA A 349 1.70 -14.69 20.98
CA ALA A 349 0.67 -15.72 21.12
C ALA A 349 0.04 -16.08 19.77
N GLY A 350 -0.30 -15.09 18.94
CA GLY A 350 -0.82 -15.31 17.59
C GLY A 350 0.19 -16.05 16.70
N ALA A 351 1.47 -15.68 16.76
CA ALA A 351 2.52 -16.35 16.01
C ALA A 351 2.73 -17.79 16.49
N ALA A 352 2.72 -18.01 17.81
CA ALA A 352 2.87 -19.34 18.40
C ALA A 352 1.71 -20.28 18.01
N VAL A 353 0.46 -19.79 18.05
CA VAL A 353 -0.71 -20.58 17.66
C VAL A 353 -0.70 -20.86 16.16
N THR A 354 -0.39 -19.85 15.32
CA THR A 354 -0.27 -20.06 13.87
C THR A 354 0.81 -21.10 13.57
N PHE A 355 1.98 -20.94 14.20
CA PHE A 355 3.10 -21.87 14.07
C PHE A 355 2.71 -23.29 14.47
N ALA A 356 2.06 -23.47 15.62
CA ALA A 356 1.68 -24.78 16.12
C ALA A 356 0.70 -25.49 15.18
N ILE A 357 -0.36 -24.79 14.74
CA ILE A 357 -1.35 -25.36 13.82
C ILE A 357 -0.70 -25.66 12.47
N ALA A 358 0.05 -24.71 11.90
CA ALA A 358 0.73 -24.89 10.62
C ALA A 358 1.77 -26.03 10.68
N ALA A 359 2.55 -26.13 11.76
CA ALA A 359 3.53 -27.20 11.96
C ALA A 359 2.88 -28.58 11.99
N VAL A 360 1.73 -28.72 12.66
CA VAL A 360 0.96 -29.97 12.68
C VAL A 360 0.43 -30.29 11.28
N LEU A 361 -0.18 -29.33 10.59
CA LEU A 361 -0.72 -29.52 9.24
C LEU A 361 0.37 -29.90 8.23
N LEU A 362 1.54 -29.25 8.29
CA LEU A 362 2.69 -29.55 7.43
C LEU A 362 3.31 -30.92 7.73
N LYS A 363 3.39 -31.32 9.01
CA LYS A 363 3.90 -32.65 9.41
C LYS A 363 2.98 -33.79 9.01
N LEU A 364 1.67 -33.59 9.09
CA LEU A 364 0.68 -34.60 8.70
C LEU A 364 0.61 -34.76 7.18
N ASP A 365 1.16 -33.81 6.43
CA ASP A 365 1.17 -33.87 4.98
C ASP A 365 2.20 -34.86 4.43
N LYS A 366 1.69 -35.89 3.76
CA LYS A 366 2.46 -36.95 3.14
C LYS A 366 2.85 -36.64 1.69
N SER A 367 2.49 -35.47 1.15
CA SER A 367 2.93 -35.07 -0.18
C SER A 367 4.47 -34.98 -0.24
N GLU A 368 5.08 -35.47 -1.34
CA GLU A 368 6.54 -35.47 -1.49
C GLU A 368 7.12 -34.06 -1.68
N GLU A 369 6.34 -33.13 -2.23
CA GLU A 369 6.67 -31.70 -2.30
C GLU A 369 5.60 -30.85 -1.60
N ASP A 370 6.04 -29.75 -0.98
CA ASP A 370 5.14 -28.62 -0.74
C ASP A 370 4.87 -28.00 -2.11
N GLY A 371 3.58 -27.87 -2.49
CA GLY A 371 3.17 -27.51 -3.86
C GLY A 371 3.95 -26.35 -4.48
N ASP A 372 3.92 -26.21 -5.80
CA ASP A 372 4.80 -25.28 -6.52
C ASP A 372 4.67 -23.82 -6.04
N LEU A 373 5.68 -23.33 -5.30
CA LEU A 373 5.76 -21.97 -4.78
C LEU A 373 5.83 -20.94 -5.92
N VAL A 374 6.40 -21.29 -7.08
CA VAL A 374 6.45 -20.43 -8.26
C VAL A 374 5.04 -20.28 -8.82
N ALA A 375 4.31 -21.38 -9.00
CA ALA A 375 2.92 -21.34 -9.44
C ALA A 375 2.01 -20.60 -8.45
N ALA A 376 2.20 -20.79 -7.14
CA ALA A 376 1.44 -20.07 -6.12
C ALA A 376 1.77 -18.57 -6.10
N THR A 377 3.03 -18.20 -6.34
CA THR A 377 3.44 -16.79 -6.49
C THR A 377 2.82 -16.18 -7.75
N ALA A 378 2.77 -16.92 -8.86
CA ALA A 378 2.09 -16.46 -10.08
C ALA A 378 0.57 -16.31 -9.87
N GLN A 379 -0.05 -17.26 -9.16
CA GLN A 379 -1.48 -17.18 -8.80
C GLN A 379 -1.76 -15.99 -7.88
N MET A 380 -0.86 -15.71 -6.94
CA MET A 380 -0.90 -14.57 -6.04
C MET A 380 -0.87 -13.25 -6.82
N GLU A 381 0.06 -13.09 -7.76
CA GLU A 381 0.14 -11.91 -8.62
C GLU A 381 -1.08 -11.75 -9.54
N ALA A 382 -1.57 -12.86 -10.11
CA ALA A 382 -2.79 -12.87 -10.91
C ALA A 382 -4.01 -12.44 -10.08
N ASN A 383 -4.11 -12.91 -8.83
CA ASN A 383 -5.16 -12.53 -7.90
C ASN A 383 -5.05 -11.06 -7.46
N LYS A 384 -3.82 -10.54 -7.30
CA LYS A 384 -3.55 -9.14 -6.98
C LYS A 384 -3.78 -8.21 -8.18
N GLY A 385 -3.65 -8.73 -9.40
CA GLY A 385 -3.73 -7.98 -10.66
C GLY A 385 -2.50 -7.09 -10.92
N LYS A 386 -1.43 -7.24 -10.13
CA LYS A 386 -0.14 -6.53 -10.25
C LYS A 386 0.97 -7.42 -9.71
N ARG A 387 2.19 -7.31 -10.28
CA ARG A 387 3.38 -8.03 -9.78
C ARG A 387 3.76 -7.57 -8.37
N SER A 388 4.29 -8.50 -7.59
CA SER A 388 4.80 -8.19 -6.24
C SER A 388 6.27 -7.80 -6.33
N SER A 389 6.66 -6.71 -5.66
CA SER A 389 8.04 -6.21 -5.65
C SER A 389 9.06 -7.16 -5.00
N VAL A 390 8.61 -8.27 -4.43
CA VAL A 390 9.43 -9.28 -3.74
C VAL A 390 9.18 -10.71 -4.21
N ALA A 391 8.44 -10.88 -5.32
CA ALA A 391 8.18 -12.20 -5.90
C ALA A 391 9.49 -12.92 -6.31
N SER A 392 10.47 -12.18 -6.85
CA SER A 392 11.78 -12.72 -7.25
C SER A 392 12.58 -13.31 -6.10
N THR A 393 12.37 -12.81 -4.87
CA THR A 393 12.99 -13.33 -3.64
C THR A 393 12.39 -14.67 -3.22
N LEU A 394 11.11 -14.92 -3.54
CA LEU A 394 10.41 -16.17 -3.22
C LEU A 394 10.73 -17.29 -4.21
N THR A 395 10.91 -16.94 -5.49
CA THR A 395 11.19 -17.91 -6.56
C THR A 395 12.69 -18.19 -6.72
N GLY A 396 13.53 -17.71 -5.79
CA GLY A 396 14.94 -18.08 -5.69
C GLY A 396 15.78 -17.69 -6.90
N GLY A 397 15.60 -16.49 -7.47
CA GLY A 397 16.50 -15.93 -8.50
C GLY A 397 16.73 -16.76 -9.78
N ALA A 398 16.05 -17.90 -9.93
CA ALA A 398 16.35 -18.92 -10.94
C ALA A 398 15.38 -18.88 -12.13
N ALA A 399 14.87 -17.70 -12.48
CA ALA A 399 13.96 -17.52 -13.61
C ALA A 399 14.28 -16.27 -14.43
N THR A 400 15.52 -16.12 -14.91
CA THR A 400 15.84 -15.34 -16.12
C THR A 400 17.17 -15.80 -16.73
N ALA A 401 17.14 -16.95 -17.41
CA ALA A 401 18.19 -17.35 -18.35
C ALA A 401 17.63 -17.62 -19.76
N ALA A 402 16.42 -17.15 -20.09
CA ALA A 402 15.87 -17.32 -21.42
C ALA A 402 15.15 -16.06 -21.90
N ALA A 403 15.51 -15.66 -23.12
CA ALA A 403 14.96 -14.58 -23.93
C ALA A 403 15.45 -13.15 -23.64
N THR A 404 16.73 -12.90 -23.94
CA THR A 404 17.11 -11.65 -24.61
C THR A 404 17.69 -12.00 -25.97
N ALA A 405 16.88 -11.79 -27.01
CA ALA A 405 17.40 -11.66 -28.37
C ALA A 405 18.24 -10.37 -28.39
N THR A 406 19.56 -10.53 -28.54
CA THR A 406 20.49 -9.44 -28.76
C THR A 406 20.21 -8.84 -30.13
N ALA A 407 19.48 -7.72 -30.17
CA ALA A 407 19.50 -6.84 -31.32
C ALA A 407 20.77 -5.99 -31.19
N THR A 408 21.83 -6.42 -31.87
CA THR A 408 23.05 -5.63 -32.05
C THR A 408 22.72 -4.45 -32.96
N ALA A 409 22.40 -3.30 -32.38
CA ALA A 409 22.39 -2.03 -33.08
C ALA A 409 23.74 -1.34 -32.83
N THR A 410 24.52 -1.21 -33.89
CA THR A 410 25.76 -0.43 -34.01
C THR A 410 25.47 1.07 -33.95
N ARG A 411 25.07 1.57 -32.77
CA ARG A 411 24.81 3.00 -32.55
C ARG A 411 25.59 3.49 -31.33
N GLU A 412 26.22 4.65 -31.49
CA GLU A 412 26.95 5.34 -30.42
C GLU A 412 26.03 5.57 -29.21
N ILE A 413 26.48 5.20 -28.02
CA ILE A 413 25.71 5.34 -26.78
C ILE A 413 26.14 6.63 -26.09
N ARG A 414 25.31 7.67 -26.15
CA ARG A 414 25.57 8.96 -25.50
C ARG A 414 24.61 9.27 -24.37
N ASN A 415 23.36 8.81 -24.44
CA ASN A 415 22.32 9.11 -23.47
C ASN A 415 21.80 7.84 -22.81
N ILE A 416 22.06 7.69 -21.50
CA ILE A 416 21.64 6.56 -20.68
C ILE A 416 20.62 7.02 -19.64
N VAL A 417 19.46 6.34 -19.57
CA VAL A 417 18.41 6.64 -18.60
C VAL A 417 18.14 5.46 -17.68
N PHE A 418 18.28 5.69 -16.37
CA PHE A 418 17.71 4.80 -15.35
C PHE A 418 16.22 5.10 -15.19
N ALA A 419 15.38 4.19 -15.67
CA ALA A 419 13.94 4.34 -15.58
C ALA A 419 13.37 3.46 -14.45
N CYS A 420 12.66 4.09 -13.51
CA CYS A 420 11.85 3.40 -12.50
C CYS A 420 10.42 3.96 -12.48
N ASP A 421 9.51 3.36 -11.71
CA ASP A 421 8.09 3.73 -11.74
C ASP A 421 7.86 5.21 -11.36
N ALA A 422 8.54 5.68 -10.30
CA ALA A 422 8.41 7.05 -9.78
C ALA A 422 9.52 8.01 -10.24
N GLY A 423 10.61 7.50 -10.83
CA GLY A 423 11.77 8.31 -11.22
C GLY A 423 12.64 8.80 -10.06
N MET A 424 12.46 8.31 -8.84
CA MET A 424 13.20 8.71 -7.62
C MET A 424 13.64 7.50 -6.80
N GLY A 425 14.67 7.66 -5.95
CA GLY A 425 15.17 6.61 -5.05
C GLY A 425 16.32 5.77 -5.63
N SER A 426 16.14 4.45 -5.69
CA SER A 426 17.19 3.49 -6.07
C SER A 426 17.72 3.70 -7.49
N SER A 427 16.91 4.22 -8.41
CA SER A 427 17.32 4.60 -9.78
C SER A 427 18.25 5.81 -9.82
N ALA A 428 18.08 6.78 -8.91
CA ALA A 428 18.93 7.96 -8.83
C ALA A 428 20.32 7.59 -8.28
N MET A 429 20.36 6.69 -7.30
CA MET A 429 21.61 6.13 -6.78
C MET A 429 22.30 5.24 -7.82
N GLY A 430 21.57 4.36 -8.52
CA GLY A 430 22.12 3.54 -9.62
C GLY A 430 22.69 4.37 -10.77
N ALA A 431 21.97 5.43 -11.18
CA ALA A 431 22.46 6.38 -12.17
C ALA A 431 23.75 7.07 -11.73
N SER A 432 23.88 7.42 -10.45
CA SER A 432 25.08 8.05 -9.91
C SER A 432 26.28 7.10 -9.90
N VAL A 433 26.07 5.82 -9.56
CA VAL A 433 27.11 4.78 -9.60
C VAL A 433 27.57 4.50 -11.03
N LEU A 434 26.63 4.30 -11.96
CA LEU A 434 26.98 4.03 -13.35
C LEU A 434 27.66 5.22 -14.01
N ARG A 435 27.19 6.45 -13.76
CA ARG A 435 27.83 7.67 -14.24
C ARG A 435 29.29 7.75 -13.82
N LYS A 436 29.57 7.47 -12.54
CA LYS A 436 30.93 7.45 -12.03
C LYS A 436 31.77 6.38 -12.75
N LYS A 437 31.26 5.16 -12.89
CA LYS A 437 31.97 4.08 -13.60
C LYS A 437 32.28 4.40 -15.06
N ILE A 438 31.33 4.98 -15.79
CA ILE A 438 31.51 5.37 -17.20
C ILE A 438 32.54 6.51 -17.34
N HIS A 439 32.50 7.49 -16.44
CA HIS A 439 33.51 8.56 -16.41
C HIS A 439 34.90 8.02 -16.05
N ASP A 440 35.00 7.12 -15.07
CA ASP A 440 36.24 6.47 -14.67
C ASP A 440 36.81 5.58 -15.79
N ALA A 441 35.96 5.07 -16.69
CA ALA A 441 36.33 4.32 -17.89
C ALA A 441 36.77 5.21 -19.08
N GLY A 442 36.71 6.54 -18.96
CA GLY A 442 37.20 7.48 -19.97
C GLY A 442 36.13 8.07 -20.89
N HIS A 443 34.84 7.94 -20.55
CA HIS A 443 33.71 8.43 -21.34
C HIS A 443 32.90 9.55 -20.64
N PRO A 444 33.51 10.72 -20.32
CA PRO A 444 32.82 11.82 -19.63
C PRO A 444 31.72 12.50 -20.46
N GLU A 445 31.69 12.27 -21.77
CA GLU A 445 30.69 12.79 -22.70
C GLU A 445 29.32 12.08 -22.61
N VAL A 446 29.26 10.91 -21.97
CA VAL A 446 28.04 10.11 -21.86
C VAL A 446 27.18 10.61 -20.71
N THR A 447 25.96 11.03 -21.04
CA THR A 447 24.98 11.54 -20.08
C THR A 447 24.22 10.39 -19.44
N VAL A 448 24.31 10.25 -18.11
CA VAL A 448 23.54 9.27 -17.33
C VAL A 448 22.58 10.01 -16.41
N VAL A 449 21.26 9.80 -16.57
CA VAL A 449 20.20 10.44 -15.76
C VAL A 449 19.17 9.43 -15.28
N ASN A 450 18.33 9.80 -14.31
CA ASN A 450 17.18 9.01 -13.90
C ASN A 450 15.87 9.70 -14.32
N LYS A 451 14.88 8.92 -14.76
CA LYS A 451 13.53 9.41 -15.10
C LYS A 451 12.46 8.42 -14.62
N ALA A 452 11.24 8.91 -14.44
CA ALA A 452 10.09 8.03 -14.29
C ALA A 452 9.75 7.38 -15.64
N ILE A 453 9.35 6.10 -15.68
CA ILE A 453 8.95 5.43 -16.93
C ILE A 453 7.80 6.17 -17.64
N ALA A 454 6.93 6.83 -16.88
CA ALA A 454 5.86 7.66 -17.44
C ALA A 454 6.37 8.83 -18.29
N ASN A 455 7.59 9.30 -18.00
CA ASN A 455 8.26 10.44 -18.64
C ASN A 455 9.42 9.99 -19.55
N LEU A 456 9.50 8.70 -19.87
CA LEU A 456 10.46 8.18 -20.83
C LEU A 456 10.00 8.54 -22.25
N GLU A 457 10.88 9.17 -23.00
CA GLU A 457 10.71 9.53 -24.41
C GLU A 457 11.61 8.61 -25.25
N ASP A 458 11.34 8.51 -26.56
CA ASP A 458 12.06 7.60 -27.47
C ASP A 458 13.33 8.26 -28.08
N ASP A 459 14.01 9.07 -27.29
CA ASP A 459 15.21 9.84 -27.64
C ASP A 459 16.48 9.36 -26.89
N VAL A 460 16.38 8.19 -26.24
CA VAL A 460 17.40 7.62 -25.36
C VAL A 460 18.12 6.48 -26.08
N ASP A 461 19.43 6.37 -25.92
CA ASP A 461 20.21 5.30 -26.55
C ASP A 461 20.17 3.99 -25.73
N LEU A 462 20.24 4.11 -24.39
CA LEU A 462 20.19 2.96 -23.48
C LEU A 462 19.31 3.23 -22.25
N VAL A 463 18.40 2.31 -21.96
CA VAL A 463 17.50 2.36 -20.80
C VAL A 463 17.83 1.24 -19.84
N VAL A 464 18.21 1.61 -18.61
CA VAL A 464 18.43 0.67 -17.51
C VAL A 464 17.19 0.64 -16.63
N THR A 465 16.58 -0.54 -16.48
CA THR A 465 15.36 -0.73 -15.68
C THR A 465 15.51 -1.94 -14.78
N HIS A 466 14.72 -1.98 -13.71
CA HIS A 466 14.51 -3.26 -13.02
C HIS A 466 13.87 -4.24 -14.00
N GLN A 467 14.23 -5.51 -13.95
CA GLN A 467 13.68 -6.55 -14.84
C GLN A 467 12.14 -6.56 -14.91
N ASP A 468 11.46 -6.24 -13.80
CA ASP A 468 9.99 -6.16 -13.74
C ASP A 468 9.39 -4.99 -14.52
N LEU A 469 10.21 -3.98 -14.82
CA LEU A 469 9.81 -2.74 -15.45
C LEU A 469 10.27 -2.64 -16.91
N THR A 470 11.14 -3.53 -17.38
CA THR A 470 11.72 -3.50 -18.72
C THR A 470 10.66 -3.57 -19.82
N ASP A 471 9.67 -4.45 -19.70
CA ASP A 471 8.60 -4.56 -20.72
C ASP A 471 7.80 -3.26 -20.86
N ARG A 472 7.60 -2.55 -19.74
CA ARG A 472 6.87 -1.28 -19.72
C ARG A 472 7.71 -0.12 -20.26
N ALA A 473 9.03 -0.15 -20.04
CA ALA A 473 9.95 0.80 -20.63
C ALA A 473 10.10 0.60 -22.16
N ARG A 474 10.14 -0.66 -22.64
CA ARG A 474 10.16 -1.00 -24.07
C ARG A 474 8.96 -0.45 -24.84
N GLN A 475 7.79 -0.39 -24.19
CA GLN A 475 6.60 0.21 -24.80
C GLN A 475 6.72 1.74 -24.97
N LYS A 476 7.55 2.40 -24.17
CA LYS A 476 7.72 3.86 -24.16
C LYS A 476 8.87 4.32 -25.05
N SER A 477 10.00 3.62 -24.99
CA SER A 477 11.14 3.83 -25.87
C SER A 477 11.52 2.52 -26.54
N PRO A 478 10.86 2.14 -27.65
CA PRO A 478 11.19 0.92 -28.37
C PRO A 478 12.54 0.99 -29.11
N SER A 479 13.07 2.18 -29.39
CA SER A 479 14.32 2.35 -30.15
C SER A 479 15.59 2.20 -29.29
N ALA A 480 15.48 2.42 -27.97
CA ALA A 480 16.59 2.29 -27.05
C ALA A 480 17.02 0.84 -26.83
N VAL A 481 18.29 0.65 -26.48
CA VAL A 481 18.81 -0.60 -25.94
C VAL A 481 18.32 -0.76 -24.50
N HIS A 482 17.65 -1.88 -24.18
CA HIS A 482 17.12 -2.12 -22.84
C HIS A 482 17.98 -3.10 -22.06
N VAL A 483 18.50 -2.65 -20.92
CA VAL A 483 19.25 -3.48 -19.98
C VAL A 483 18.44 -3.66 -18.70
N SER A 484 18.15 -4.91 -18.37
CA SER A 484 17.43 -5.30 -17.17
C SER A 484 18.41 -5.59 -16.03
N VAL A 485 18.22 -4.95 -14.89
CA VAL A 485 18.94 -5.25 -13.65
C VAL A 485 18.01 -5.85 -12.59
N ASP A 486 18.58 -6.66 -11.73
CA ASP A 486 17.98 -7.29 -10.56
C ASP A 486 18.05 -6.38 -9.32
N ASN A 487 19.07 -5.53 -9.22
CA ASN A 487 19.20 -4.54 -8.17
C ASN A 487 19.97 -3.30 -8.66
N PHE A 488 19.46 -2.10 -8.35
CA PHE A 488 20.09 -0.85 -8.74
C PHE A 488 21.36 -0.49 -7.94
N MET A 489 21.61 -1.12 -6.79
CA MET A 489 22.74 -0.75 -5.92
C MET A 489 24.04 -1.50 -6.26
N ALA A 490 23.92 -2.75 -6.70
CA ALA A 490 25.04 -3.60 -7.04
C ALA A 490 24.58 -4.64 -8.06
N SER A 491 24.79 -4.35 -9.35
CA SER A 491 24.59 -5.35 -10.41
C SER A 491 25.89 -5.53 -11.20
N PRO A 492 26.33 -6.77 -11.44
CA PRO A 492 27.47 -7.05 -12.31
C PRO A 492 27.24 -6.54 -13.75
N ARG A 493 25.97 -6.29 -14.12
CA ARG A 493 25.61 -5.72 -15.42
C ARG A 493 26.08 -4.29 -15.65
N TYR A 494 26.52 -3.58 -14.61
CA TYR A 494 27.11 -2.26 -14.80
C TYR A 494 28.43 -2.33 -15.55
N ASP A 495 29.20 -3.38 -15.34
CA ASP A 495 30.45 -3.59 -16.06
C ASP A 495 30.15 -4.00 -17.52
N GLU A 496 29.06 -4.77 -17.76
CA GLU A 496 28.56 -5.04 -19.11
C GLU A 496 28.16 -3.75 -19.85
N ILE A 497 27.44 -2.83 -19.20
CA ILE A 497 27.05 -1.55 -19.80
C ILE A 497 28.28 -0.69 -20.14
N VAL A 498 29.28 -0.65 -19.25
CA VAL A 498 30.54 0.06 -19.53
C VAL A 498 31.24 -0.57 -20.73
N SER A 499 31.34 -1.90 -20.82
CA SER A 499 31.90 -2.56 -22.01
C SER A 499 31.10 -2.27 -23.29
N MET A 500 29.76 -2.21 -23.21
CA MET A 500 28.93 -1.84 -24.36
C MET A 500 29.18 -0.40 -24.83
N VAL A 501 29.43 0.53 -23.89
CA VAL A 501 29.79 1.92 -24.22
C VAL A 501 31.17 1.96 -24.87
N ASP A 502 32.16 1.25 -24.29
CA ASP A 502 33.51 1.15 -24.82
C ASP A 502 33.53 0.57 -26.25
N GLU A 503 32.77 -0.49 -26.51
CA GLU A 503 32.73 -1.15 -27.82
C GLU A 503 32.02 -0.30 -28.89
N ASN A 504 30.92 0.37 -28.53
CA ASN A 504 30.14 1.16 -29.49
C ASN A 504 30.71 2.56 -29.74
N ASN A 505 31.49 3.12 -28.81
CA ASN A 505 32.08 4.46 -28.94
C ASN A 505 33.56 4.43 -29.39
N ARG A 506 34.13 3.24 -29.62
CA ARG A 506 35.46 3.05 -30.26
C ARG A 506 35.43 2.89 -31.78
N ALA A 507 34.24 2.74 -32.37
CA ALA A 507 34.01 2.72 -33.82
C ALA A 507 33.65 4.12 -34.32
#